data_AF-A0A0J7IT34-F1
#
_entry.id   AF-A0A0J7IT34-F1
#
_cell.length_a   1.000
_cell.length_b   1.000
_cell.length_c   1.000
_cell.angle_alpha   90.00
_cell.angle_beta   90.00
_cell.angle_gamma   90.00
#
_symmetry.space_group_name_H-M   'P 1'
#
loop_
_entity.id
_entity.type
_entity.pdbx_description
1 polymer ?
#
loop_
_entity_poly.entity_id
_entity_poly.type
_entity_poly.pdbx_seq_one_letter_code
_entity_poly.pdbx_strand_id
1 'polypeptide(L)'
;MKTITNPNNPNRMLVKKALGYNDWGYDNLIHQFFVTWCEAMALKFYHKDRDLISNESLFAYYNKQWQILVENRMVNEYGGYMMNQIQDSAKTYYKFLYDFAMELENYYPASLIRTVKPKERTKPKYQFNLN
;
A
#
# COMPACT_ATOMS: atom_id res chain seq x y z
N MET A 1 18.22 6.13 1.05
CA MET A 1 16.82 6.02 0.60
C MET A 1 16.32 7.41 0.28
N LYS A 2 16.04 7.73 -0.99
CA LYS A 2 15.40 9.01 -1.35
C LYS A 2 13.91 8.86 -1.06
N THR A 3 13.42 9.56 -0.05
CA THR A 3 11.98 9.74 0.17
C THR A 3 11.39 10.39 -1.07
N ILE A 4 10.54 9.65 -1.79
CA ILE A 4 9.67 10.23 -2.82
C ILE A 4 8.53 10.93 -2.05
N THR A 5 8.88 12.00 -1.35
CA THR A 5 7.91 12.88 -0.69
C THR A 5 7.30 13.76 -1.76
N ASN A 6 6.10 13.39 -2.20
CA ASN A 6 5.24 14.27 -2.98
C ASN A 6 4.98 15.53 -2.11
N PRO A 7 5.49 16.73 -2.45
CA PRO A 7 5.70 17.76 -1.44
C PRO A 7 4.44 18.36 -0.83
N ASN A 8 3.25 18.21 -1.42
CA ASN A 8 2.02 18.77 -0.87
C ASN A 8 0.79 18.05 -1.42
N ASN A 9 0.41 16.89 -0.88
CA ASN A 9 -1.00 16.48 -0.97
C ASN A 9 -1.78 17.25 0.10
N PRO A 10 -2.56 18.31 -0.24
CA PRO A 10 -3.30 19.08 0.75
C PRO A 10 -4.28 18.20 1.53
N ASN A 11 -4.79 17.13 0.91
CA ASN A 11 -5.70 16.19 1.54
C ASN A 11 -5.00 15.37 2.63
N ARG A 12 -3.74 14.95 2.40
CA ARG A 12 -2.93 14.24 3.39
C ARG A 12 -2.76 15.08 4.66
N MET A 13 -2.49 16.38 4.51
CA MET A 13 -2.33 17.27 5.66
C MET A 13 -3.61 17.35 6.50
N LEU A 14 -4.77 17.49 5.85
CA LEU A 14 -6.06 17.55 6.53
C LEU A 14 -6.38 16.23 7.25
N VAL A 15 -6.22 15.09 6.57
CA VAL A 15 -6.49 13.76 7.13
C VAL A 15 -5.55 13.46 8.30
N LYS A 16 -4.25 13.72 8.13
CA LYS A 16 -3.24 13.57 9.20
C LYS A 16 -3.62 14.36 10.46
N LYS A 17 -4.00 15.63 10.28
CA LYS A 17 -4.42 16.51 11.38
C LYS A 17 -5.70 16.00 12.05
N ALA A 18 -6.69 15.59 11.27
CA ALA A 18 -7.97 15.08 11.78
C ALA A 18 -7.80 13.81 12.63
N LEU A 19 -6.79 12.99 12.32
CA LEU A 19 -6.47 11.77 13.05
C LEU A 19 -5.48 11.98 14.21
N GLY A 20 -4.91 13.19 14.34
CA GLY A 20 -3.92 13.49 15.38
C GLY A 20 -2.53 12.88 15.15
N TYR A 21 -2.19 12.51 13.91
CA TYR A 21 -0.85 12.00 13.59
C TYR A 21 0.12 13.14 13.25
N ASN A 22 1.42 12.89 13.49
CA ASN A 22 2.50 13.64 12.85
C ASN A 22 2.91 12.96 11.52
N ASP A 23 3.82 13.55 10.75
CA ASP A 23 4.21 13.01 9.43
C ASP A 23 4.71 11.57 9.52
N TRP A 24 5.65 11.30 10.44
CA TRP A 24 6.20 9.97 10.65
C TRP A 24 5.16 8.94 11.07
N GLY A 25 4.24 9.32 11.96
CA GLY A 25 3.18 8.44 12.45
C GLY A 25 2.18 8.08 11.36
N TYR A 26 1.86 9.04 10.48
CA TYR A 26 0.95 8.79 9.37
C TYR A 26 1.60 7.95 8.27
N ASP A 27 2.86 8.23 7.92
CA ASP A 27 3.59 7.39 6.95
C ASP A 27 3.76 5.95 7.46
N ASN A 28 4.03 5.78 8.76
CA ASN A 28 4.05 4.46 9.40
C ASN A 28 2.69 3.75 9.33
N LEU A 29 1.58 4.48 9.52
CA LEU A 29 0.24 3.93 9.37
C LEU A 29 0.01 3.40 7.96
N ILE A 30 0.32 4.20 6.93
CA ILE A 30 0.22 3.78 5.53
C ILE A 30 1.05 2.51 5.28
N HIS A 31 2.26 2.48 5.83
CA HIS A 31 3.14 1.32 5.68
C HIS A 31 2.58 0.06 6.36
N GLN A 32 1.97 0.18 7.55
CA GLN A 32 1.31 -0.95 8.22
C GLN A 32 0.16 -1.54 7.38
N PHE A 33 -0.67 -0.68 6.79
CA PHE A 33 -1.71 -1.13 5.87
C PHE A 33 -1.13 -1.74 4.60
N PHE A 34 -0.04 -1.19 4.06
CA PHE A 34 0.65 -1.77 2.91
C PHE A 34 1.16 -3.19 3.20
N VAL A 35 1.77 -3.41 4.37
CA VAL A 35 2.24 -4.75 4.79
C VAL A 35 1.06 -5.71 4.91
N THR A 36 -0.01 -5.31 5.60
CA THR A 36 -1.23 -6.12 5.75
C THR A 36 -1.83 -6.48 4.38
N TRP A 37 -1.89 -5.51 3.47
CA TRP A 37 -2.35 -5.71 2.11
C TRP A 37 -1.44 -6.68 1.34
N CYS A 38 -0.12 -6.56 1.47
CA CYS A 38 0.83 -7.50 0.85
C CYS A 38 0.63 -8.92 1.38
N GLU A 39 0.41 -9.11 2.68
CA GLU A 39 0.15 -10.42 3.29
C GLU A 39 -1.14 -11.03 2.73
N ALA A 40 -2.23 -10.26 2.65
CA ALA A 40 -3.48 -10.72 2.07
C ALA A 40 -3.32 -11.14 0.59
N MET A 41 -2.59 -10.36 -0.19
CA MET A 41 -2.33 -10.67 -1.60
C MET A 41 -1.38 -11.85 -1.77
N ALA A 42 -0.40 -12.02 -0.88
CA ALA A 42 0.50 -13.17 -0.86
C ALA A 42 -0.28 -14.47 -0.66
N LEU A 43 -1.24 -14.48 0.28
CA LEU A 43 -2.13 -15.63 0.50
C LEU A 43 -3.03 -15.89 -0.71
N LYS A 44 -3.62 -14.83 -1.30
CA LYS A 44 -4.58 -14.94 -2.40
C LYS A 44 -3.94 -15.39 -3.73
N PHE A 45 -2.72 -14.95 -4.00
CA PHE A 45 -2.02 -15.19 -5.27
C PHE A 45 -0.79 -16.11 -5.14
N TYR A 46 -0.60 -16.73 -3.98
CA TYR A 46 0.51 -17.66 -3.69
C TYR A 46 1.89 -17.05 -3.91
N HIS A 47 2.06 -15.78 -3.52
CA HIS A 47 3.36 -15.12 -3.49
C HIS A 47 4.03 -15.26 -2.13
N LYS A 48 5.32 -14.97 -2.05
CA LYS A 48 5.98 -14.73 -0.77
C LYS A 48 5.70 -13.28 -0.35
N ASP A 49 5.18 -13.10 0.85
CA ASP A 49 4.95 -11.79 1.48
C ASP A 49 6.16 -10.86 1.38
N ARG A 50 7.36 -11.34 1.70
CA ARG A 50 8.62 -10.57 1.66
C ARG A 50 8.95 -10.05 0.27
N ASP A 51 8.63 -10.79 -0.78
CA ASP A 51 8.89 -10.38 -2.17
C ASP A 51 7.94 -9.24 -2.57
N LEU A 52 6.72 -9.20 -2.02
CA LEU A 52 5.77 -8.11 -2.23
C LEU A 52 6.14 -6.87 -1.41
N ILE A 53 6.42 -7.05 -0.12
CA ILE A 53 6.73 -5.95 0.81
C ILE A 53 8.00 -5.19 0.38
N SER A 54 9.00 -5.90 -0.13
CA SER A 54 10.25 -5.28 -0.60
C SER A 54 10.18 -4.68 -2.01
N ASN A 55 9.05 -4.82 -2.71
CA ASN A 55 8.89 -4.31 -4.07
C ASN A 55 8.57 -2.81 -4.08
N GLU A 56 9.57 -1.97 -4.38
CA GLU A 56 9.43 -0.51 -4.42
C GLU A 56 8.36 -0.03 -5.42
N SER A 57 8.22 -0.71 -6.57
CA SER A 57 7.20 -0.36 -7.57
C SER A 57 5.79 -0.65 -7.06
N LEU A 58 5.62 -1.75 -6.32
CA LEU A 58 4.36 -2.09 -5.69
C LEU A 58 4.01 -1.08 -4.59
N PHE A 59 4.98 -0.69 -3.77
CA PHE A 59 4.76 0.32 -2.74
C PHE A 59 4.42 1.70 -3.33
N ALA A 60 5.09 2.10 -4.42
CA ALA A 60 4.77 3.35 -5.12
C ALA A 60 3.36 3.33 -5.70
N TYR A 61 2.95 2.20 -6.30
CA TYR A 61 1.57 2.01 -6.75
C TYR A 61 0.58 2.10 -5.58
N TYR A 62 0.85 1.40 -4.48
CA TYR A 62 0.00 1.39 -3.30
C TYR A 62 -0.19 2.79 -2.73
N ASN A 63 0.89 3.58 -2.59
CA ASN A 63 0.80 4.97 -2.14
C ASN A 63 -0.09 5.83 -3.05
N LYS A 64 -0.04 5.60 -4.36
CA LYS A 64 -0.91 6.30 -5.31
C LYS A 64 -2.38 5.89 -5.13
N GLN A 65 -2.66 4.61 -4.92
CA GLN A 65 -4.01 4.14 -4.63
C GLN A 65 -4.52 4.66 -3.29
N TRP A 66 -3.68 4.68 -2.26
CA TRP A 66 -3.99 5.28 -0.96
C TRP A 66 -4.40 6.74 -1.11
N GLN A 67 -3.62 7.53 -1.85
CA GLN A 67 -3.94 8.92 -2.12
C GLN A 67 -5.33 9.08 -2.76
N ILE A 68 -5.65 8.25 -3.76
CA ILE A 68 -6.90 8.38 -4.53
C ILE A 68 -8.12 7.85 -3.76
N LEU A 69 -8.01 6.65 -3.20
CA LEU A 69 -9.14 5.90 -2.67
C LEU A 69 -9.36 6.11 -1.17
N VAL A 70 -8.33 6.56 -0.45
CA VAL A 70 -8.39 6.81 0.99
C VAL A 70 -8.35 8.32 1.27
N GLU A 71 -7.26 9.00 0.93
CA GLU A 71 -7.08 10.42 1.33
C GLU A 71 -8.07 11.35 0.62
N ASN A 72 -8.18 11.26 -0.71
CA ASN A 72 -9.11 12.11 -1.46
C ASN A 72 -10.56 11.79 -1.09
N ARG A 73 -10.90 10.51 -0.92
CA ARG A 73 -12.25 10.09 -0.53
C ARG A 73 -12.63 10.60 0.87
N MET A 74 -11.71 10.49 1.84
CA MET A 74 -11.88 11.06 3.17
C MET A 74 -12.20 12.55 3.14
N VAL A 75 -11.49 13.32 2.33
CA VAL A 75 -11.74 14.76 2.22
C VAL A 75 -13.04 15.06 1.46
N ASN A 76 -13.35 14.32 0.40
CA ASN A 76 -14.58 14.51 -0.36
C ASN A 76 -15.83 14.21 0.48
N GLU A 77 -15.82 13.14 1.27
CA GLU A 77 -16.98 12.71 2.06
C GLU A 77 -17.05 13.41 3.42
N TYR A 78 -15.91 13.61 4.09
CA TYR A 78 -15.87 14.08 5.48
C TYR A 78 -15.04 15.35 5.70
N GLY A 79 -14.48 15.96 4.65
CA GLY A 79 -13.59 17.12 4.77
C GLY A 79 -14.24 18.31 5.50
N GLY A 80 -15.53 18.55 5.27
CA GLY A 80 -16.27 19.60 6.00
C GLY A 80 -16.31 19.38 7.51
N TYR A 81 -16.52 18.13 7.95
CA TYR A 81 -16.49 17.77 9.37
C TYR A 81 -15.07 17.86 9.97
N MET A 82 -14.05 17.47 9.20
CA MET A 82 -12.65 17.59 9.61
C MET A 82 -12.23 19.05 9.81
N MET A 83 -12.69 19.95 8.95
CA MET A 83 -12.41 21.39 9.07
C MET A 83 -13.05 22.02 10.31
N ASN A 84 -14.19 21.50 10.77
CA ASN A 84 -14.88 21.97 11.97
C ASN A 84 -14.25 21.51 13.30
N GLN A 85 -13.16 20.74 13.26
CA GLN A 85 -12.38 20.31 14.44
C GLN A 85 -13.24 19.75 15.58
N ILE A 86 -14.18 18.87 15.23
CA ILE A 86 -15.06 18.21 16.20
C ILE A 86 -14.22 17.47 17.24
N GLN A 87 -14.45 17.75 18.52
CA GLN A 87 -13.71 17.14 19.61
C GLN A 87 -13.92 15.62 19.64
N ASP A 88 -12.88 14.86 20.01
CA ASP A 88 -12.90 13.39 20.16
C ASP A 88 -13.34 12.58 18.92
N SER A 89 -13.32 13.21 17.74
CA SER A 89 -13.74 12.57 16.47
C SER A 89 -12.68 11.68 15.81
N ALA A 90 -11.43 11.72 16.30
CA ALA A 90 -10.29 11.02 15.70
C ALA A 90 -10.52 9.51 15.53
N LYS A 91 -11.14 8.85 16.52
CA LYS A 91 -11.46 7.41 16.47
C LYS A 91 -12.48 7.10 15.37
N THR A 92 -13.45 7.97 15.16
CA THR A 92 -14.45 7.84 14.10
C THR A 92 -13.82 8.02 12.73
N TYR A 93 -12.97 9.02 12.55
CA TYR A 93 -12.25 9.21 11.29
C TYR A 93 -11.30 8.04 11.00
N TYR A 94 -10.65 7.48 12.02
CA TYR A 94 -9.82 6.29 11.85
C TYR A 94 -10.63 5.11 11.33
N LYS A 95 -11.85 4.91 11.84
CA LYS A 95 -12.75 3.86 11.35
C LYS A 95 -13.06 4.02 9.86
N PHE A 96 -13.44 5.22 9.41
CA PHE A 96 -13.71 5.47 7.99
C PHE A 96 -12.46 5.27 7.12
N LEU A 97 -11.31 5.74 7.59
CA LEU A 97 -10.04 5.53 6.90
C LEU A 97 -9.72 4.04 6.77
N TYR A 98 -9.92 3.27 7.85
CA TYR A 98 -9.72 1.82 7.84
C TYR A 98 -10.64 1.14 6.82
N ASP A 99 -11.93 1.46 6.83
CA ASP A 99 -12.90 0.88 5.89
C ASP A 99 -12.49 1.15 4.43
N PHE A 100 -12.06 2.37 4.11
CA PHE A 100 -11.56 2.71 2.78
C PHE A 100 -10.23 2.02 2.43
N ALA A 101 -9.33 1.86 3.41
CA ALA A 101 -8.07 1.16 3.22
C ALA A 101 -8.28 -0.33 2.92
N MET A 102 -9.27 -0.97 3.53
CA MET A 102 -9.60 -2.37 3.26
C MET A 102 -10.11 -2.59 1.83
N GLU A 103 -10.79 -1.61 1.23
CA GLU A 103 -11.22 -1.70 -0.17
C GLU A 103 -10.06 -1.80 -1.17
N LEU A 104 -8.83 -1.39 -0.77
CA LEU A 104 -7.63 -1.49 -1.61
C LEU A 104 -7.28 -2.93 -2.00
N GLU A 105 -7.75 -3.93 -1.26
CA GLU A 105 -7.60 -5.35 -1.64
C GLU A 105 -8.19 -5.67 -3.02
N ASN A 106 -9.17 -4.90 -3.49
CA ASN A 106 -9.79 -5.07 -4.80
C ASN A 106 -8.95 -4.49 -5.95
N TYR A 107 -7.90 -3.72 -5.65
CA TYR A 107 -7.12 -2.96 -6.63
C TYR A 107 -5.70 -3.50 -6.80
N TYR A 108 -5.53 -4.82 -6.70
CA TYR A 108 -4.22 -5.48 -6.81
C TYR A 108 -3.65 -5.47 -8.24
N PRO A 109 -2.45 -4.87 -8.46
CA PRO A 109 -1.87 -4.76 -9.79
C PRO A 109 -1.04 -6.00 -10.12
N ALA A 110 -1.69 -7.14 -10.38
CA ALA A 110 -1.01 -8.41 -10.67
C ALA A 110 0.05 -8.29 -11.80
N SER A 111 -0.15 -7.39 -12.75
CA SER A 111 0.80 -7.12 -13.85
C SER A 111 2.13 -6.50 -13.41
N LEU A 112 2.20 -5.85 -12.23
CA LEU A 112 3.44 -5.27 -11.71
C LEU A 112 4.35 -6.32 -11.08
N ILE A 113 3.80 -7.44 -10.63
CA ILE A 113 4.57 -8.56 -10.10
C ILE A 113 5.02 -9.37 -11.30
N ARG A 114 6.23 -9.09 -11.81
CA ARG A 114 6.88 -9.97 -12.76
C ARG A 114 7.02 -11.33 -12.09
N THR A 115 6.17 -12.28 -12.45
CA THR A 115 6.48 -13.69 -12.21
C THR A 115 7.84 -13.91 -12.82
N VAL A 116 8.86 -14.15 -11.99
CA VAL A 116 10.13 -14.66 -12.47
C VAL A 116 9.73 -15.91 -13.23
N LYS A 117 9.79 -15.86 -14.58
CA LYS A 117 9.54 -17.04 -15.40
C LYS A 117 10.39 -18.14 -14.76
N PRO A 118 9.81 -19.28 -14.35
CA PRO A 118 10.61 -20.34 -13.76
C PRO A 118 11.78 -20.55 -14.72
N LYS A 119 13.01 -20.37 -14.22
CA LYS A 119 14.23 -20.57 -15.03
C LYS A 119 14.00 -21.85 -15.80
N GLU A 120 13.97 -21.77 -17.13
CA GLU A 120 13.86 -22.97 -17.96
C GLU A 120 14.83 -23.96 -17.35
N ARG A 121 14.31 -25.08 -16.84
CA ARG A 121 15.16 -26.15 -16.34
C ARG A 121 15.97 -26.57 -17.56
N THR A 122 17.19 -26.06 -17.68
CA THR A 122 18.15 -26.55 -18.65
C THR A 122 18.23 -28.04 -18.38
N LYS A 123 17.65 -28.85 -19.27
CA LYS A 123 17.77 -30.30 -19.18
C LYS A 123 19.25 -30.58 -19.02
N PRO A 124 19.69 -31.33 -18.00
CA PRO A 124 21.09 -31.70 -17.90
C PRO A 124 21.47 -32.38 -19.22
N LYS A 125 22.41 -31.79 -19.96
CA LYS A 125 23.01 -32.47 -21.10
C LYS A 125 23.81 -33.62 -20.51
N TYR A 126 23.23 -34.83 -20.54
CA TYR A 126 24.00 -36.04 -20.28
C TYR A 126 25.09 -36.11 -21.36
N GLN A 127 26.33 -35.85 -20.97
CA GLN A 127 27.50 -36.19 -21.76
C GLN A 127 27.88 -37.62 -21.37
N PHE A 128 27.59 -38.57 -22.25
CA PHE A 128 28.21 -39.88 -22.18
C PHE A 128 29.62 -39.72 -22.74
N ASN A 129 30.62 -39.60 -21.86
CA ASN A 129 32.01 -39.76 -22.26
C ASN A 129 32.26 -41.26 -22.42
N LEU A 130 32.27 -41.74 -23.67
CA LEU A 130 32.82 -43.03 -24.06
C LEU A 130 34.22 -42.78 -24.63
N ASN A 131 35.22 -42.72 -23.75
CA ASN A 131 36.64 -42.84 -24.09
C ASN A 131 37.28 -43.83 -23.11
#